data_AF-A0A917Z0Q5-F1
#
_entry.id   AF-A0A917Z0Q5-F1
#
_cell.length_a   1.000
_cell.length_b   1.000
_cell.length_c   1.000
_cell.angle_alpha   90.00
_cell.angle_beta   90.00
_cell.angle_gamma   90.00
#
_symmetry.space_group_name_H-M   'P 1'
#
loop_
_entity.id
_entity.type
_entity.pdbx_description
1 polymer ?
#
loop_
_entity_poly.entity_id
_entity_poly.type
_entity_poly.pdbx_seq_one_letter_code
_entity_poly.pdbx_strand_id
1 'polypeptide(L)'
;MRRLVLIVGCLAAAGCSVLPGAGAKQTPPATATGTPTPVAAPVTAQETATILANYVKRNNAANNVRSDKLLAGYEGGSSLAIDKAGYASSRRLGRGGYRPFGYVKPTHAVPSVKEGRWFLTTAYWNRGSETAKEPTYLLFARDGESWRQMYAPDVLEGQAVDELPEITMDASGTATEVAQSDAAGLMMSPAMFARSYAAHLVGKGATRSRSRFAADRLTTDAASSRVRMNQYAKLTERAPRRPAIPPTPCARPTAERSPSPPSNGPAAMTYARGPDATTSSRRTTDSCPASTTPT
;
A
#
# COMPACT_ATOMS: atom_id res chain seq x y z
N MET A 1 23.99 -42.49 -35.33
CA MET A 1 25.39 -42.68 -35.78
C MET A 1 25.99 -41.31 -36.12
N ARG A 2 27.27 -41.09 -35.76
CA ARG A 2 28.12 -39.88 -35.96
C ARG A 2 27.95 -38.76 -34.92
N ARG A 3 28.98 -38.20 -34.29
CA ARG A 3 30.36 -38.63 -33.97
C ARG A 3 30.81 -37.73 -32.80
N LEU A 4 31.46 -38.36 -31.84
CA LEU A 4 32.21 -37.79 -30.71
C LEU A 4 33.35 -36.87 -31.20
N VAL A 5 33.57 -35.71 -30.57
CA VAL A 5 34.89 -35.08 -30.46
C VAL A 5 35.02 -34.49 -29.05
N LEU A 6 35.89 -35.12 -28.27
CA LEU A 6 36.44 -34.67 -26.99
C LEU A 6 37.66 -33.80 -27.30
N ILE A 7 37.81 -32.64 -26.66
CA ILE A 7 39.12 -31.99 -26.51
C ILE A 7 39.37 -31.73 -25.02
N VAL A 8 40.31 -32.50 -24.51
CA VAL A 8 41.03 -32.33 -23.24
C VAL A 8 42.11 -31.29 -23.46
N GLY A 9 42.32 -30.40 -22.49
CA GLY A 9 43.44 -29.47 -22.45
C GLY A 9 43.73 -28.97 -21.04
N CYS A 10 44.48 -29.77 -20.27
CA CYS A 10 45.24 -29.30 -19.11
C CYS A 10 46.51 -28.60 -19.58
N LEU A 11 46.88 -27.47 -18.97
CA LEU A 11 48.28 -27.17 -18.65
C LEU A 11 48.36 -26.15 -17.51
N ALA A 12 49.14 -26.51 -16.49
CA ALA A 12 49.46 -25.72 -15.30
C ALA A 12 50.60 -24.73 -15.56
N ALA A 13 50.72 -23.66 -14.74
CA ALA A 13 51.98 -23.26 -14.12
C ALA A 13 51.83 -22.01 -13.23
N ALA A 14 52.29 -22.19 -11.98
CA ALA A 14 53.11 -21.31 -11.14
C ALA A 14 53.03 -19.77 -11.27
N GLY A 15 52.84 -19.14 -10.11
CA GLY A 15 53.11 -17.72 -9.88
C GLY A 15 53.24 -17.40 -8.39
N CYS A 16 54.22 -18.01 -7.72
CA CYS A 16 54.67 -17.60 -6.39
C CYS A 16 55.42 -16.26 -6.49
N SER A 17 54.97 -15.25 -5.76
CA SER A 17 55.80 -14.10 -5.38
C SER A 17 55.73 -13.94 -3.88
N VAL A 18 56.89 -14.02 -3.24
CA VAL A 18 57.10 -13.85 -1.80
C VAL A 18 58.03 -12.65 -1.57
N LEU A 19 57.78 -11.93 -0.47
CA LEU A 19 58.68 -11.09 0.36
C LEU A 19 58.99 -9.63 -0.06
N PRO A 20 59.41 -8.74 0.88
CA PRO A 20 59.32 -8.77 2.37
C PRO A 20 58.82 -7.44 2.99
N GLY A 21 58.47 -7.44 4.29
CA GLY A 21 58.69 -6.24 5.12
C GLY A 21 57.71 -5.97 6.26
N ALA A 22 58.28 -5.94 7.47
CA ALA A 22 57.84 -5.22 8.68
C ALA A 22 56.62 -5.75 9.45
N GLY A 23 56.91 -6.28 10.63
CA GLY A 23 55.93 -6.71 11.61
C GLY A 23 55.13 -5.56 12.21
N ALA A 24 53.83 -5.79 12.30
CA ALA A 24 52.99 -5.26 13.36
C ALA A 24 52.18 -6.43 13.90
N LYS A 25 52.30 -6.72 15.20
CA LYS A 25 51.38 -7.61 15.91
C LYS A 25 49.98 -7.02 15.79
N GLN A 26 49.21 -7.43 14.79
CA GLN A 26 47.78 -7.21 14.76
C GLN A 26 47.14 -8.21 15.72
N THR A 27 46.75 -7.70 16.88
CA THR A 27 45.77 -8.33 17.76
C THR A 27 44.56 -8.74 16.91
N PRO A 28 44.05 -9.98 17.01
CA PRO A 28 42.85 -10.38 16.29
C PRO A 28 41.72 -9.39 16.60
N PRO A 29 40.99 -8.86 15.60
CA PRO A 29 39.80 -8.10 15.89
C PRO A 29 38.85 -9.02 16.65
N ALA A 30 38.47 -8.59 17.86
CA ALA A 30 37.44 -9.24 18.64
C ALA A 30 36.21 -9.42 17.75
N THR A 31 35.82 -10.67 17.53
CA THR A 31 34.54 -11.02 16.92
C THR A 31 33.47 -10.29 17.74
N ALA A 32 32.91 -9.22 17.17
CA ALA A 32 31.76 -8.57 17.76
C ALA A 32 30.63 -9.60 17.74
N THR A 33 30.39 -10.24 18.88
CA THR A 33 29.20 -11.04 19.15
C THR A 33 28.02 -10.08 19.15
N GLY A 34 27.59 -9.67 17.95
CA GLY A 34 26.36 -8.94 17.78
C GLY A 34 25.24 -9.83 18.29
N THR A 35 24.59 -9.42 19.37
CA THR A 35 23.37 -10.05 19.85
C THR A 35 22.42 -10.17 18.66
N PRO A 36 22.00 -11.38 18.24
CA PRO A 36 21.10 -11.52 17.12
C PRO A 36 19.84 -10.71 17.42
N THR A 37 19.55 -9.71 16.58
CA THR A 37 18.29 -8.98 16.65
C THR A 37 17.18 -10.02 16.49
N PRO A 38 16.23 -10.14 17.44
CA PRO A 38 15.14 -11.09 17.32
C PRO A 38 14.42 -10.84 16.00
N VAL A 39 14.37 -11.87 15.14
CA VAL A 39 13.58 -11.81 13.92
C VAL A 39 12.12 -11.79 14.36
N ALA A 40 11.36 -10.78 13.94
CA ALA A 40 9.94 -10.69 14.26
C ALA A 40 9.22 -11.96 13.77
N ALA A 41 8.31 -12.50 14.58
CA ALA A 41 7.51 -13.63 14.18
C ALA A 41 6.71 -13.28 12.90
N PRO A 42 6.49 -14.25 11.98
CA PRO A 42 5.66 -14.04 10.81
C PRO A 42 4.24 -13.66 11.25
N VAL A 43 3.56 -12.84 10.44
CA VAL A 43 2.16 -12.50 10.68
C VAL A 43 1.27 -13.74 10.53
N THR A 44 0.31 -13.91 11.42
CA THR A 44 -0.63 -15.03 11.42
C THR A 44 -1.84 -14.77 10.51
N ALA A 45 -2.54 -15.85 10.13
CA ALA A 45 -3.82 -15.77 9.42
C ALA A 45 -4.81 -14.80 10.07
N GLN A 46 -4.96 -14.89 11.40
CA GLN A 46 -5.89 -14.06 12.16
C GLN A 46 -5.49 -12.58 12.15
N GLU A 47 -4.19 -12.30 12.25
CA GLU A 47 -3.67 -10.94 12.16
C GLU A 47 -3.86 -10.37 10.75
N THR A 48 -3.59 -11.14 9.69
CA THR A 48 -3.82 -10.68 8.31
C THR A 48 -5.28 -10.33 8.05
N ALA A 49 -6.22 -11.15 8.54
CA ALA A 49 -7.65 -10.86 8.45
C ALA A 49 -8.03 -9.56 9.18
N THR A 50 -7.46 -9.34 10.37
CA THR A 50 -7.66 -8.11 11.16
C THR A 50 -7.08 -6.88 10.44
N ILE A 51 -5.90 -7.01 9.83
CA ILE A 51 -5.26 -5.95 9.06
C ILE A 51 -6.11 -5.60 7.83
N LEU A 52 -6.60 -6.60 7.09
CA LEU A 52 -7.48 -6.38 5.93
C LEU A 52 -8.79 -5.68 6.31
N ALA A 53 -9.45 -6.12 7.38
CA ALA A 53 -10.70 -5.50 7.84
C ALA A 53 -10.47 -4.02 8.23
N ASN A 54 -9.37 -3.74 8.93
CA ASN A 54 -8.99 -2.37 9.28
C ASN A 54 -8.65 -1.52 8.05
N TYR A 55 -7.94 -2.10 7.08
CA TYR A 55 -7.66 -1.47 5.79
C TYR A 55 -8.95 -1.06 5.10
N VAL A 56 -9.90 -1.98 4.91
CA VAL A 56 -11.20 -1.69 4.27
C VAL A 56 -11.95 -0.56 4.97
N LYS A 57 -12.04 -0.60 6.31
CA LYS A 57 -12.72 0.44 7.09
C LYS A 57 -12.09 1.82 6.88
N ARG A 58 -10.77 1.92 6.99
CA ARG A 58 -10.06 3.20 6.85
C ARG A 58 -10.03 3.67 5.40
N ASN A 59 -9.97 2.74 4.45
CA ASN A 59 -10.00 3.05 3.03
C ASN A 59 -11.34 3.64 2.59
N ASN A 60 -12.44 3.01 3.01
CA ASN A 60 -13.77 3.56 2.79
C ASN A 60 -13.92 4.97 3.40
N ALA A 61 -13.39 5.19 4.61
CA ALA A 61 -13.43 6.50 5.25
C ALA A 61 -12.64 7.56 4.45
N ALA A 62 -11.42 7.25 4.02
CA ALA A 62 -10.61 8.18 3.24
C ALA A 62 -11.23 8.47 1.86
N ASN A 63 -11.72 7.46 1.15
CA ASN A 63 -12.33 7.59 -0.18
C ASN A 63 -13.63 8.39 -0.17
N ASN A 64 -14.39 8.31 0.93
CA ASN A 64 -15.60 9.09 1.10
C ASN A 64 -15.32 10.59 1.08
N VAL A 65 -14.24 11.02 1.75
CA VAL A 65 -13.87 12.45 1.88
C VAL A 65 -12.66 12.86 1.01
N ARG A 66 -12.09 11.93 0.24
CA ARG A 66 -10.87 12.11 -0.57
C ARG A 66 -9.71 12.71 0.23
N SER A 67 -9.46 12.20 1.43
CA SER A 67 -8.44 12.74 2.33
C SER A 67 -7.11 12.01 2.17
N ASP A 68 -6.15 12.71 1.55
CA ASP A 68 -4.77 12.26 1.39
C ASP A 68 -4.12 11.94 2.76
N LYS A 69 -4.52 12.64 3.83
CA LYS A 69 -4.05 12.42 5.21
C LYS A 69 -4.59 11.11 5.79
N LEU A 70 -5.88 10.84 5.61
CA LEU A 70 -6.47 9.58 6.07
C LEU A 70 -5.87 8.41 5.29
N LEU A 71 -5.75 8.54 3.96
CA LEU A 71 -5.15 7.56 3.06
C LEU A 71 -3.71 7.21 3.47
N ALA A 72 -2.89 8.23 3.73
CA ALA A 72 -1.53 8.06 4.23
C ALA A 72 -1.43 7.51 5.66
N GLY A 73 -2.53 7.11 6.30
CA GLY A 73 -2.52 6.39 7.57
C GLY A 73 -2.53 4.86 7.43
N TYR A 74 -2.80 4.32 6.24
CA TYR A 74 -2.91 2.86 6.02
C TYR A 74 -2.43 2.41 4.64
N GLU A 75 -2.17 3.32 3.70
CA GLU A 75 -1.45 3.03 2.46
C GLU A 75 -0.04 3.59 2.48
N GLY A 76 0.82 2.96 1.70
CA GLY A 76 2.17 3.41 1.40
C GLY A 76 2.53 3.03 -0.04
N GLY A 77 3.82 3.12 -0.36
CA GLY A 77 4.34 2.64 -1.64
C GLY A 77 3.67 3.27 -2.86
N SER A 78 3.46 2.46 -3.90
CA SER A 78 2.82 2.88 -5.15
C SER A 78 1.32 3.06 -5.00
N SER A 79 0.64 2.28 -4.16
CA SER A 79 -0.80 2.45 -3.91
C SER A 79 -1.13 3.86 -3.44
N LEU A 80 -0.42 4.34 -2.40
CA LEU A 80 -0.64 5.69 -1.87
C LEU A 80 -0.41 6.77 -2.93
N ALA A 81 0.57 6.58 -3.82
CA ALA A 81 0.87 7.54 -4.87
C ALA A 81 -0.23 7.57 -5.94
N ILE A 82 -0.71 6.41 -6.37
CA ILE A 82 -1.79 6.26 -7.35
C ILE A 82 -3.09 6.86 -6.81
N ASP A 83 -3.47 6.52 -5.58
CA ASP A 83 -4.73 6.96 -5.00
C ASP A 83 -4.73 8.47 -4.69
N LYS A 84 -3.61 9.05 -4.25
CA LYS A 84 -3.46 10.51 -4.14
C LYS A 84 -3.65 11.20 -5.49
N ALA A 85 -3.07 10.65 -6.56
CA ALA A 85 -3.25 11.19 -7.90
C ALA A 85 -4.73 11.09 -8.34
N GLY A 86 -5.39 9.96 -8.05
CA GLY A 86 -6.82 9.76 -8.28
C GLY A 86 -7.69 10.77 -7.50
N TYR A 87 -7.37 11.05 -6.24
CA TYR A 87 -8.04 12.07 -5.45
C TYR A 87 -7.82 13.47 -6.02
N ALA A 88 -6.59 13.81 -6.41
CA ALA A 88 -6.29 15.10 -7.04
C ALA A 88 -7.08 15.29 -8.35
N SER A 89 -7.14 14.25 -9.19
CA SER A 89 -7.91 14.26 -10.44
C SER A 89 -9.41 14.43 -10.16
N SER A 90 -9.99 13.61 -9.27
CA SER A 90 -11.43 13.67 -8.96
C SER A 90 -11.88 14.97 -8.28
N ARG A 91 -10.98 15.66 -7.54
CA ARG A 91 -11.25 17.01 -7.01
C ARG A 91 -11.34 18.06 -8.12
N ARG A 92 -10.63 17.89 -9.24
CA ARG A 92 -10.63 18.83 -10.38
C ARG A 92 -11.76 18.54 -11.36
N LEU A 93 -12.00 17.27 -11.68
CA LEU A 93 -12.99 16.86 -12.69
C LEU A 93 -14.41 16.75 -12.13
N GLY A 94 -14.57 16.81 -10.81
CA GLY A 94 -15.82 16.43 -10.16
C GLY A 94 -16.03 14.91 -10.20
N ARG A 95 -16.93 14.41 -9.35
CA ARG A 95 -17.24 12.97 -9.28
C ARG A 95 -18.60 12.76 -8.62
N GLY A 96 -19.28 11.68 -8.99
CA GLY A 96 -20.47 11.17 -8.31
C GLY A 96 -20.22 10.67 -6.87
N GLY A 97 -21.29 10.27 -6.18
CA GLY A 97 -21.24 9.81 -4.79
C GLY A 97 -20.23 8.66 -4.56
N TYR A 98 -19.64 8.59 -3.37
CA TYR A 98 -18.89 7.41 -2.96
C TYR A 98 -19.82 6.24 -2.68
N ARG A 99 -19.42 5.03 -3.05
CA ARG A 99 -20.02 3.79 -2.56
C ARG A 99 -18.94 2.96 -1.88
N PRO A 100 -19.08 2.68 -0.57
CA PRO A 100 -18.16 1.79 0.13
C PRO A 100 -18.06 0.43 -0.55
N PHE A 101 -16.91 -0.22 -0.37
CA PHE A 101 -16.66 -1.57 -0.85
C PHE A 101 -16.03 -2.42 0.26
N GLY A 102 -15.88 -3.71 0.01
CA GLY A 102 -15.18 -4.65 0.88
C GLY A 102 -14.45 -5.71 0.07
N TYR A 103 -13.92 -6.68 0.80
CA TYR A 103 -13.30 -7.88 0.23
C TYR A 103 -13.92 -9.12 0.86
N VAL A 104 -14.11 -10.17 0.08
CA VAL A 104 -14.62 -11.47 0.52
C VAL A 104 -13.65 -12.58 0.14
N LYS A 105 -13.75 -13.72 0.85
CA LYS A 105 -12.91 -14.91 0.67
C LYS A 105 -11.39 -14.60 0.70
N PRO A 106 -10.87 -13.90 1.71
CA PRO A 106 -9.45 -13.60 1.77
C PRO A 106 -8.62 -14.86 2.00
N THR A 107 -7.55 -15.02 1.22
CA THR A 107 -6.44 -15.93 1.51
C THR A 107 -5.17 -15.10 1.73
N HIS A 108 -4.17 -15.68 2.39
CA HIS A 108 -2.93 -14.98 2.70
C HIS A 108 -1.72 -15.85 2.41
N ALA A 109 -0.64 -15.18 2.04
CA ALA A 109 0.67 -15.72 1.77
C ALA A 109 1.69 -14.91 2.57
N VAL A 110 2.46 -15.59 3.41
CA VAL A 110 3.46 -14.95 4.28
C VAL A 110 4.82 -15.53 3.90
N PRO A 111 5.82 -14.68 3.59
CA PRO A 111 7.16 -15.14 3.28
C PRO A 111 7.86 -15.66 4.53
N SER A 112 8.98 -16.35 4.33
CA SER A 112 9.77 -16.90 5.43
C SER A 112 10.21 -15.83 6.43
N VAL A 113 10.44 -16.26 7.67
CA VAL A 113 10.63 -15.39 8.85
C VAL A 113 11.68 -14.28 8.65
N LYS A 114 12.74 -14.54 7.87
CA LYS A 114 13.78 -13.54 7.55
C LYS A 114 13.24 -12.33 6.78
N GLU A 115 12.13 -12.50 6.07
CA GLU A 115 11.46 -11.50 5.25
C GLU A 115 10.09 -11.07 5.80
N GLY A 116 9.68 -11.55 6.98
CA GLY A 116 8.35 -11.43 7.62
C GLY A 116 7.83 -10.01 7.92
N ARG A 117 8.33 -9.02 7.19
CA ARG A 117 7.90 -7.62 7.16
C ARG A 117 6.88 -7.34 6.06
N TRP A 118 6.46 -8.34 5.30
CA TRP A 118 5.39 -8.22 4.31
C TRP A 118 4.51 -9.47 4.30
N PHE A 119 3.29 -9.34 3.81
CA PHE A 119 2.42 -10.45 3.44
C PHE A 119 1.58 -10.05 2.24
N LEU A 120 1.13 -11.04 1.48
CA LEU A 120 0.23 -10.86 0.36
C LEU A 120 -1.13 -11.45 0.73
N THR A 121 -2.19 -10.68 0.48
CA THR A 121 -3.57 -11.16 0.59
C THR A 121 -4.17 -11.21 -0.79
N THR A 122 -4.83 -12.31 -1.15
CA THR A 122 -5.74 -12.33 -2.29
C THR A 122 -7.17 -12.35 -1.79
N ALA A 123 -8.04 -11.56 -2.38
CA ALA A 123 -9.44 -11.51 -1.99
C ALA A 123 -10.30 -10.97 -3.14
N TYR A 124 -11.60 -11.26 -3.12
CA TYR A 124 -12.50 -10.80 -4.16
C TYR A 124 -13.13 -9.48 -3.74
N TRP A 125 -12.97 -8.45 -4.57
CA TRP A 125 -13.63 -7.17 -4.35
C TRP A 125 -15.15 -7.36 -4.32
N ASN A 126 -15.83 -6.67 -3.39
CA ASN A 126 -17.28 -6.73 -3.24
C ASN A 126 -17.87 -5.34 -2.99
N ARG A 127 -19.01 -5.05 -3.62
CA ARG A 127 -19.82 -3.86 -3.38
C ARG A 127 -21.31 -4.21 -3.41
N GLY A 128 -21.91 -4.32 -2.24
CA GLY A 128 -23.31 -4.74 -2.12
C GLY A 128 -23.48 -6.17 -2.65
N SER A 129 -24.36 -6.37 -3.63
CA SER A 129 -24.57 -7.67 -4.28
C SER A 129 -23.54 -8.01 -5.37
N GLU A 130 -22.68 -7.05 -5.74
CA GLU A 130 -21.67 -7.24 -6.79
C GLU A 130 -20.38 -7.79 -6.18
N THR A 131 -19.87 -8.89 -6.72
CA THR A 131 -18.57 -9.47 -6.36
C THR A 131 -17.77 -9.65 -7.64
N ALA A 132 -16.50 -9.24 -7.61
CA ALA A 132 -15.59 -9.43 -8.73
C ALA A 132 -15.43 -10.92 -9.05
N LYS A 133 -15.19 -11.24 -10.32
CA LYS A 133 -14.93 -12.62 -10.76
C LYS A 133 -13.48 -13.01 -10.53
N GLU A 134 -12.59 -12.04 -10.58
CA GLU A 134 -11.16 -12.19 -10.42
C GLU A 134 -10.72 -11.72 -9.02
N PRO A 135 -9.71 -12.38 -8.42
CA PRO A 135 -9.15 -11.94 -7.14
C PRO A 135 -8.32 -10.65 -7.32
N THR A 136 -8.41 -9.78 -6.33
CA THR A 136 -7.49 -8.67 -6.13
C THR A 136 -6.31 -9.14 -5.27
N TYR A 137 -5.10 -8.78 -5.69
CA TYR A 137 -3.88 -9.00 -4.93
C TYR A 137 -3.56 -7.75 -4.11
N LEU A 138 -3.29 -7.90 -2.82
CA LEU A 138 -3.00 -6.80 -1.90
C LEU A 138 -1.71 -7.11 -1.13
N LEU A 139 -0.62 -6.45 -1.49
CA LEU A 139 0.65 -6.54 -0.77
C LEU A 139 0.64 -5.57 0.41
N PHE A 140 0.80 -6.11 1.61
CA PHE A 140 0.97 -5.33 2.84
C PHE A 140 2.40 -5.44 3.33
N ALA A 141 2.96 -4.34 3.83
CA ALA A 141 4.28 -4.36 4.46
C ALA A 141 4.34 -3.47 5.71
N ARG A 142 5.30 -3.77 6.58
CA ARG A 142 5.65 -2.96 7.75
C ARG A 142 6.34 -1.67 7.30
N ASP A 143 5.75 -0.56 7.68
CA ASP A 143 6.34 0.78 7.65
C ASP A 143 6.44 1.31 9.08
N GLY A 144 7.66 1.28 9.63
CA GLY A 144 7.88 1.36 11.07
C GLY A 144 7.10 0.26 11.80
N GLU A 145 6.28 0.67 12.78
CA GLU A 145 5.43 -0.22 13.57
C GLU A 145 4.07 -0.51 12.92
N SER A 146 3.73 0.16 11.82
CA SER A 146 2.42 0.03 11.18
C SER A 146 2.44 -0.91 9.98
N TRP A 147 1.38 -1.67 9.79
CA TRP A 147 1.12 -2.35 8.52
C TRP A 147 0.44 -1.37 7.55
N ARG A 148 0.94 -1.33 6.31
CA ARG A 148 0.34 -0.54 5.23
C ARG A 148 0.13 -1.39 4.00
N GLN A 149 -0.95 -1.12 3.28
CA GLN A 149 -1.13 -1.64 1.93
C GLN A 149 -0.18 -0.85 1.00
N MET A 150 0.77 -1.54 0.38
CA MET A 150 1.87 -0.92 -0.37
C MET A 150 1.67 -0.98 -1.87
N TYR A 151 1.02 -2.04 -2.34
CA TYR A 151 0.85 -2.31 -3.75
C TYR A 151 -0.34 -3.25 -3.99
N ALA A 152 -1.18 -2.91 -4.97
CA ALA A 152 -2.21 -3.79 -5.51
C ALA A 152 -1.93 -3.96 -7.01
N PRO A 153 -1.27 -5.04 -7.46
CA PRO A 153 -1.13 -5.28 -8.88
C PRO A 153 -2.50 -5.59 -9.48
N ASP A 154 -2.80 -4.94 -10.61
CA ASP A 154 -3.93 -5.34 -11.44
C ASP A 154 -3.61 -6.70 -12.06
N VAL A 155 -4.60 -7.59 -12.02
CA VAL A 155 -4.61 -8.80 -12.84
C VAL A 155 -4.92 -8.35 -14.28
N LEU A 156 -4.21 -8.89 -15.26
CA LEU A 156 -4.45 -8.52 -16.66
C LEU A 156 -5.87 -8.92 -17.05
N GLU A 157 -6.62 -7.96 -17.59
CA GLU A 157 -7.97 -8.17 -18.06
C GLU A 157 -8.00 -9.28 -19.12
N GLY A 158 -8.95 -10.23 -18.97
CA GLY A 158 -9.11 -11.34 -19.90
C GLY A 158 -8.33 -12.61 -19.57
N GLN A 159 -7.54 -12.63 -18.49
CA GLN A 159 -7.03 -13.90 -17.96
C GLN A 159 -8.09 -14.61 -17.12
N ALA A 160 -8.28 -15.90 -17.38
CA ALA A 160 -9.15 -16.70 -16.53
C ALA A 160 -8.49 -16.91 -15.15
N VAL A 161 -9.31 -17.12 -14.10
CA VAL A 161 -8.79 -17.25 -12.72
C VAL A 161 -7.83 -18.44 -12.59
N ASP A 162 -8.07 -19.51 -13.33
CA ASP A 162 -7.23 -20.71 -13.43
C ASP A 162 -5.95 -20.51 -14.25
N GLU A 163 -5.82 -19.38 -14.96
CA GLU A 163 -4.58 -18.98 -15.65
C GLU A 163 -3.71 -18.05 -14.77
N LEU A 164 -4.21 -17.63 -13.60
CA LEU A 164 -3.43 -16.78 -12.71
C LEU A 164 -2.32 -17.59 -12.04
N PRO A 165 -1.10 -17.02 -11.91
CA PRO A 165 -0.01 -17.69 -11.23
C PRO A 165 -0.40 -18.05 -9.79
N GLU A 166 -0.24 -19.33 -9.45
CA GLU A 166 -0.38 -19.79 -8.08
C GLU A 166 0.80 -19.30 -7.23
N ILE A 167 0.52 -18.94 -5.98
CA ILE A 167 1.57 -18.63 -5.02
C ILE A 167 2.00 -19.94 -4.36
N THR A 168 3.18 -20.43 -4.74
CA THR A 168 3.74 -21.64 -4.15
C THR A 168 4.04 -21.44 -2.66
N MET A 169 3.62 -22.40 -1.84
CA MET A 169 3.94 -22.47 -0.41
C MET A 169 4.79 -23.70 -0.13
N ASP A 170 5.66 -23.64 0.88
CA ASP A 170 6.33 -24.82 1.41
C ASP A 170 5.40 -25.62 2.35
N ALA A 171 5.90 -26.74 2.86
CA ALA A 171 5.17 -27.60 3.79
C ALA A 171 4.76 -26.92 5.11
N SER A 172 5.37 -25.76 5.44
CA SER A 172 5.00 -24.95 6.60
C SER A 172 3.91 -23.91 6.31
N GLY A 173 3.46 -23.80 5.05
CA GLY A 173 2.51 -22.79 4.61
C GLY A 173 3.14 -21.43 4.33
N THR A 174 4.46 -21.39 4.14
CA THR A 174 5.23 -20.17 3.88
C THR A 174 5.42 -19.99 2.38
N ALA A 175 5.24 -18.77 1.88
CA ALA A 175 5.45 -18.46 0.46
C ALA A 175 6.92 -18.67 0.07
N THR A 176 7.14 -19.42 -1.01
CA THR A 176 8.49 -19.75 -1.50
C THR A 176 8.91 -18.84 -2.64
N GLU A 177 10.19 -18.46 -2.65
CA GLU A 177 10.76 -17.78 -3.80
C GLU A 177 10.81 -18.75 -4.99
N VAL A 178 10.35 -18.29 -6.16
CA VAL A 178 10.48 -19.04 -7.40
C VAL A 178 11.97 -19.16 -7.76
N ALA A 179 12.51 -20.37 -7.79
CA ALA A 179 13.88 -20.61 -8.17
C ALA A 179 14.09 -20.32 -9.66
N GLN A 180 15.30 -19.89 -10.05
CA GLN A 180 15.61 -19.64 -11.46
C GLN A 180 15.44 -20.91 -12.31
N SER A 181 15.76 -22.09 -11.76
CA SER A 181 15.57 -23.38 -12.45
C SER A 181 14.14 -23.63 -12.87
N ASP A 182 13.19 -23.05 -12.12
CA ASP A 182 11.76 -23.29 -12.28
C ASP A 182 11.13 -22.21 -13.18
N ALA A 183 11.85 -21.11 -13.40
CA ALA A 183 11.42 -19.99 -14.23
C ALA A 183 11.93 -20.13 -15.67
N ALA A 184 11.36 -21.09 -16.41
CA ALA A 184 11.74 -21.37 -17.79
C ALA A 184 11.76 -20.10 -18.67
N GLY A 185 12.84 -19.91 -19.43
CA GLY A 185 13.01 -18.75 -20.31
C GLY A 185 13.48 -17.47 -19.61
N LEU A 186 13.63 -17.44 -18.27
CA LEU A 186 14.18 -16.28 -17.58
C LEU A 186 15.71 -16.34 -17.47
N MET A 187 16.37 -15.23 -17.79
CA MET A 187 17.82 -15.08 -17.68
C MET A 187 18.33 -14.96 -16.22
N MET A 188 17.42 -14.80 -15.25
CA MET A 188 17.70 -14.68 -13.82
C MET A 188 16.46 -15.02 -13.00
N SER A 189 16.60 -15.34 -11.71
CA SER A 189 15.43 -15.52 -10.82
C SER A 189 14.58 -14.24 -10.73
N PRO A 190 13.27 -14.35 -10.45
CA PRO A 190 12.42 -13.18 -10.23
C PRO A 190 12.95 -12.21 -9.17
N ALA A 191 13.52 -12.69 -8.05
CA ALA A 191 14.09 -11.78 -7.06
C ALA A 191 15.39 -11.10 -7.56
N MET A 192 16.21 -11.81 -8.36
CA MET A 192 17.35 -11.20 -9.02
C MET A 192 16.93 -10.15 -10.05
N PHE A 193 15.83 -10.38 -10.77
CA PHE A 193 15.23 -9.42 -11.68
C PHE A 193 14.83 -8.14 -10.94
N ALA A 194 14.01 -8.25 -9.89
CA ALA A 194 13.55 -7.09 -9.12
C ALA A 194 14.71 -6.24 -8.58
N ARG A 195 15.73 -6.88 -7.99
CA ARG A 195 16.94 -6.19 -7.48
C ARG A 195 17.73 -5.53 -8.60
N SER A 196 17.98 -6.24 -9.70
CA SER A 196 18.77 -5.72 -10.83
C SER A 196 18.04 -4.60 -11.54
N TYR A 197 16.72 -4.70 -11.68
CA TYR A 197 15.89 -3.70 -12.33
C TYR A 197 15.80 -2.43 -11.49
N ALA A 198 15.62 -2.55 -10.17
CA ALA A 198 15.72 -1.40 -9.27
C ALA A 198 17.09 -0.70 -9.37
N ALA A 199 18.18 -1.47 -9.38
CA ALA A 199 19.54 -0.96 -9.57
C ALA A 199 19.72 -0.24 -10.92
N HIS A 200 19.18 -0.82 -12.00
CA HIS A 200 19.16 -0.22 -13.34
C HIS A 200 18.41 1.12 -13.34
N LEU A 201 17.19 1.15 -12.81
CA LEU A 201 16.34 2.35 -12.78
C LEU A 201 16.91 3.52 -11.97
N VAL A 202 17.72 3.23 -10.93
CA VAL A 202 18.36 4.29 -10.10
C VAL A 202 19.80 4.58 -10.53
N GLY A 203 20.33 3.85 -11.51
CA GLY A 203 21.71 3.99 -11.98
C GLY A 203 22.79 3.61 -10.96
N LYS A 204 22.45 2.90 -9.87
CA LYS A 204 23.40 2.47 -8.81
C LYS A 204 23.60 0.95 -8.83
N GLY A 205 24.74 0.48 -8.32
CA GLY A 205 25.09 -0.94 -8.24
C GLY A 205 26.12 -1.38 -9.29
N ALA A 206 26.55 -2.64 -9.20
CA ALA A 206 27.57 -3.21 -10.10
C ALA A 206 27.15 -3.07 -11.57
N THR A 207 28.10 -2.81 -12.47
CA THR A 207 27.84 -2.68 -13.92
C THR A 207 27.06 -3.87 -14.46
N ARG A 208 27.38 -5.08 -14.00
CA ARG A 208 26.69 -6.33 -14.36
C ARG A 208 25.20 -6.36 -13.97
N SER A 209 24.77 -5.58 -12.97
CA SER A 209 23.35 -5.46 -12.60
C SER A 209 22.64 -4.37 -13.40
N ARG A 210 23.37 -3.33 -13.84
CA ARG A 210 22.82 -2.19 -14.59
C ARG A 210 22.69 -2.45 -16.10
N SER A 211 23.53 -3.30 -16.68
CA SER A 211 23.63 -3.46 -18.15
C SER A 211 22.93 -4.71 -18.71
N ARG A 212 22.07 -5.36 -17.91
CA ARG A 212 21.41 -6.63 -18.30
C ARG A 212 20.05 -6.47 -18.97
N PHE A 213 19.51 -5.25 -19.00
CA PHE A 213 18.21 -4.98 -19.58
C PHE A 213 18.40 -4.48 -21.01
N ALA A 214 17.70 -5.11 -21.97
CA ALA A 214 17.65 -4.63 -23.34
C ALA A 214 17.10 -3.20 -23.36
N ALA A 215 17.64 -2.35 -24.21
CA ALA A 215 17.19 -0.96 -24.27
C ALA A 215 15.77 -0.88 -24.86
N ASP A 216 14.82 -0.40 -24.07
CA ASP A 216 13.46 -0.12 -24.47
C ASP A 216 12.84 1.03 -23.64
N ARG A 217 11.55 1.28 -23.90
CA ARG A 217 10.76 2.31 -23.20
C ARG A 217 10.60 2.05 -21.70
N LEU A 218 10.55 0.79 -21.28
CA LEU A 218 10.35 0.39 -19.89
C LEU A 218 11.67 0.31 -19.10
N THR A 219 12.81 0.29 -19.78
CA THR A 219 14.14 0.15 -19.18
C THR A 219 14.93 1.46 -19.30
N THR A 220 15.45 1.74 -20.51
CA THR A 220 16.33 2.88 -20.77
C THR A 220 15.58 4.19 -20.68
N ASP A 221 14.41 4.31 -21.32
CA ASP A 221 13.63 5.56 -21.23
C ASP A 221 13.09 5.78 -19.82
N ALA A 222 12.72 4.72 -19.11
CA ALA A 222 12.26 4.81 -17.73
C ALA A 222 13.38 5.26 -16.79
N ALA A 223 14.59 4.70 -16.93
CA ALA A 223 15.77 5.13 -16.18
C ALA A 223 16.13 6.59 -16.48
N SER A 224 16.20 6.97 -17.76
CA SER A 224 16.46 8.36 -18.18
C SER A 224 15.37 9.32 -17.69
N SER A 225 14.11 8.90 -17.72
CA SER A 225 12.99 9.71 -17.22
C SER A 225 13.04 9.86 -15.70
N ARG A 226 13.44 8.82 -14.95
CA ARG A 226 13.67 8.94 -13.50
C ARG A 226 14.80 9.92 -13.17
N VAL A 227 15.90 9.88 -13.91
CA VAL A 227 16.99 10.86 -13.76
C VAL A 227 16.47 12.28 -14.02
N ARG A 228 15.70 12.48 -15.10
CA ARG A 228 15.06 13.78 -15.41
C ARG A 228 14.02 14.20 -14.38
N MET A 229 13.28 13.26 -13.80
CA MET A 229 12.24 13.53 -12.80
C MET A 229 12.80 13.79 -11.40
N ASN A 230 14.03 13.35 -11.12
CA ASN A 230 14.66 13.55 -9.81
C ASN A 230 14.78 15.03 -9.43
N GLN A 231 14.97 15.92 -10.41
CA GLN A 231 14.97 17.37 -10.17
C GLN A 231 13.58 17.90 -9.78
N TYR A 232 12.51 17.21 -10.19
CA TYR A 232 11.12 17.55 -9.87
C TYR A 232 10.61 16.87 -8.60
N ALA A 233 11.31 15.86 -8.08
CA ALA A 233 10.96 15.20 -6.81
C ALA A 233 11.00 16.16 -5.59
N LYS A 234 11.65 17.31 -5.73
CA LYS A 234 11.68 18.39 -4.73
C LYS A 234 10.74 19.57 -5.05
N LEU A 235 10.02 19.55 -6.17
CA LEU A 235 9.01 20.57 -6.45
C LEU A 235 7.84 20.35 -5.48
N THR A 236 7.82 21.15 -4.43
CA THR A 236 6.59 21.43 -3.69
C THR A 236 5.66 22.12 -4.67
N GLU A 237 4.55 21.47 -5.05
CA GLU A 237 3.50 22.09 -5.84
C GLU A 237 2.96 23.31 -5.07
N ARG A 238 3.43 24.50 -5.43
CA ARG A 238 2.73 25.75 -5.09
C ARG A 238 1.59 25.89 -6.07
N ALA A 239 0.48 25.21 -5.79
CA ALA A 239 -0.78 25.59 -6.42
C ALA A 239 -1.09 27.03 -5.97
N PRO A 240 -1.34 27.99 -6.89
CA PRO A 240 -1.82 29.30 -6.49
C PRO A 240 -3.10 29.09 -5.68
N ARG A 241 -3.17 29.70 -4.49
CA ARG A 241 -4.40 29.69 -3.69
C ARG A 241 -5.50 30.23 -4.57
N ARG A 242 -6.44 29.36 -4.97
CA ARG A 242 -7.68 29.82 -5.57
C ARG A 242 -8.30 30.79 -4.55
N PRO A 243 -8.68 32.01 -4.93
CA PRO A 243 -9.33 32.92 -4.00
C PRO A 243 -10.50 32.19 -3.35
N ALA A 244 -10.61 32.31 -2.03
CA ALA A 244 -11.67 31.68 -1.28
C ALA A 244 -13.00 32.07 -1.93
N ILE A 245 -13.84 31.07 -2.20
CA ILE A 245 -15.22 31.34 -2.59
C ILE A 245 -15.79 32.16 -1.42
N PRO A 246 -16.28 33.40 -1.65
CA PRO A 246 -16.85 34.20 -0.58
C PRO A 246 -17.97 33.38 0.08
N PRO A 247 -18.09 33.43 1.43
CA PRO A 247 -19.14 32.70 2.11
C PRO A 247 -20.49 33.09 1.50
N THR A 248 -21.27 32.09 1.09
CA THR A 248 -22.66 32.31 0.71
C THR A 248 -23.33 33.06 1.86
N PRO A 249 -23.91 34.24 1.63
CA PRO A 249 -24.59 34.97 2.70
C PRO A 249 -25.64 34.04 3.31
N CYS A 250 -25.58 33.86 4.63
CA CYS A 250 -26.56 33.07 5.37
C CYS A 250 -27.95 33.56 4.97
N ALA A 251 -28.77 32.65 4.44
CA ALA A 251 -30.17 32.93 4.19
C ALA A 251 -30.77 33.43 5.50
N ARG A 252 -31.30 34.66 5.47
CA ARG A 252 -32.03 35.25 6.58
C ARG A 252 -33.15 34.27 6.96
N PRO A 253 -33.28 33.84 8.22
CA PRO A 253 -34.40 33.00 8.61
C PRO A 253 -35.69 33.75 8.28
N THR A 254 -36.44 33.22 7.31
CA THR A 254 -37.83 33.62 7.09
C THR A 254 -38.57 33.38 8.40
N ALA A 255 -39.20 34.43 8.93
CA ALA A 255 -39.99 34.36 10.15
C ALA A 255 -41.01 33.22 10.03
N GLU A 256 -40.79 32.15 10.80
CA GLU A 256 -41.75 31.08 10.98
C GLU A 256 -43.01 31.68 11.61
N ARG A 257 -44.13 31.63 10.87
CA ARG A 257 -45.46 31.86 11.43
C ARG A 257 -45.70 30.83 12.52
N SER A 258 -45.90 31.29 13.75
CA SER A 258 -46.34 30.44 14.87
C SER A 258 -47.58 29.63 14.47
N PRO A 259 -47.58 28.31 14.65
CA PRO A 259 -48.80 27.51 14.52
C PRO A 259 -49.79 27.89 15.63
N SER A 260 -51.06 28.04 15.25
CA SER A 260 -52.17 28.27 16.16
C SER A 260 -52.34 27.10 17.14
N PRO A 261 -52.77 27.35 18.39
CA PRO A 261 -52.98 26.30 19.37
C PRO A 261 -54.15 25.37 18.97
N PRO A 262 -54.08 24.06 19.31
CA PRO A 262 -55.16 23.13 19.04
C PRO A 262 -56.38 23.39 19.94
N SER A 263 -57.57 23.26 19.36
CA SER A 263 -58.85 23.34 20.06
C SER A 263 -59.08 22.10 20.95
N ASN A 264 -59.43 22.32 22.22
CA ASN A 264 -59.80 21.29 23.18
C ASN A 264 -61.14 20.63 22.82
N GLY A 265 -61.14 19.29 22.73
CA GLY A 265 -62.34 18.44 22.72
C GLY A 265 -62.23 17.34 23.80
N PRO A 266 -63.35 16.82 24.35
CA PRO A 266 -63.36 16.16 25.66
C PRO A 266 -63.01 14.65 25.67
N ALA A 267 -62.31 14.31 26.76
CA ALA A 267 -62.09 13.05 27.49
C ALA A 267 -62.74 11.72 27.03
N ALA A 268 -61.94 10.63 27.08
CA ALA A 268 -62.30 9.38 27.75
C ALA A 268 -61.09 8.44 28.01
N MET A 269 -61.13 7.80 29.20
CA MET A 269 -60.53 6.50 29.61
C MET A 269 -59.01 6.37 29.91
N THR A 270 -58.72 6.56 31.20
CA THR A 270 -58.01 5.68 32.14
C THR A 270 -57.28 4.44 31.59
N TYR A 271 -55.97 4.30 31.89
CA TYR A 271 -55.40 3.11 32.57
C TYR A 271 -53.98 3.37 33.11
N ALA A 272 -53.78 2.85 34.33
CA ALA A 272 -52.58 2.45 35.09
C ALA A 272 -51.21 3.16 34.97
N ARG A 273 -50.76 3.52 36.18
CA ARG A 273 -49.50 4.08 36.69
C ARG A 273 -48.32 3.07 36.65
N GLY A 274 -47.12 3.53 36.29
CA GLY A 274 -45.82 2.86 36.50
C GLY A 274 -44.63 3.81 36.21
N PRO A 275 -43.50 3.77 36.95
CA PRO A 275 -42.72 4.98 37.28
C PRO A 275 -41.48 5.27 36.41
N ASP A 276 -41.20 6.57 36.32
CA ASP A 276 -39.91 7.27 36.24
C ASP A 276 -38.82 6.79 35.26
N ALA A 277 -38.69 7.55 34.16
CA ALA A 277 -37.41 7.79 33.51
C ALA A 277 -37.28 9.28 33.13
N THR A 278 -36.51 10.01 33.92
CA THR A 278 -36.12 11.40 33.70
C THR A 278 -35.34 11.52 32.38
N THR A 279 -35.96 12.15 31.38
CA THR A 279 -35.31 12.48 30.11
C THR A 279 -34.81 13.92 30.18
N SER A 280 -33.50 14.11 30.36
CA SER A 280 -32.85 15.43 30.27
C SER A 280 -32.60 15.76 28.79
N SER A 281 -33.46 16.56 28.18
CA SER A 281 -33.21 17.16 26.86
C SER A 281 -32.31 18.38 27.06
N ARG A 282 -31.01 18.25 26.77
CA ARG A 282 -30.10 19.40 26.64
C ARG A 282 -30.21 19.92 25.21
N ARG A 283 -30.88 21.05 25.05
CA ARG A 283 -30.93 21.83 23.81
C ARG A 283 -29.61 22.62 23.72
N THR A 284 -28.65 22.15 22.93
CA THR A 284 -27.46 22.94 22.57
C THR A 284 -27.85 23.90 21.46
N THR A 285 -27.96 25.18 21.78
CA THR A 285 -27.95 26.26 20.78
C THR A 285 -26.50 26.46 20.33
N ASP A 286 -26.19 26.05 19.10
CA ASP A 286 -24.92 26.41 18.45
C ASP A 286 -24.95 27.90 18.10
N SER A 287 -24.29 28.70 18.92
CA SER A 287 -24.01 30.11 18.63
C SER A 287 -22.74 30.21 17.80
N CYS A 288 -22.81 30.80 16.60
CA CYS A 288 -21.63 31.14 15.80
C CYS A 288 -20.74 32.16 16.52
N PRO A 289 -19.40 32.00 16.53
CA PRO A 289 -18.50 33.03 17.02
C PRO A 289 -18.43 34.21 16.03
N ALA A 290 -18.50 35.43 16.57
CA ALA A 290 -18.30 36.66 15.82
C ALA A 290 -16.85 36.72 15.29
N SER A 291 -16.71 37.05 14.01
CA SER A 291 -15.42 37.26 13.36
C SER A 291 -14.91 38.65 13.70
N THR A 292 -13.84 38.74 14.49
CA THR A 292 -13.06 39.97 14.68
C THR A 292 -11.94 40.02 13.65
N THR A 293 -12.01 41.01 12.77
CA THR A 293 -10.92 41.36 11.84
C THR A 293 -9.92 42.25 12.56
N PRO A 294 -8.61 41.97 12.54
CA PRO A 294 -7.61 42.93 12.96
C PRO A 294 -7.27 43.89 11.82
N THR A 295 -7.18 45.19 12.14
CA THR A 295 -6.58 46.27 11.34
C THR A 295 -5.07 46.13 11.25
#